data_AF-A0A368F576-F1
#
_entry.id   AF-A0A368F576-F1
#
_cell.length_a   1.000
_cell.length_b   1.000
_cell.length_c   1.000
_cell.angle_alpha   90.00
_cell.angle_beta   90.00
_cell.angle_gamma   90.00
#
_symmetry.space_group_name_H-M   'P 1'
#
loop_
_entity.id
_entity.type
_entity.pdbx_description
1 polymer ?
#
loop_
_entity_poly.entity_id
_entity_poly.type
_entity_poly.pdbx_seq_one_letter_code
_entity_poly.pdbx_strand_id
1 'polypeptide(L)'
;MYHFAHIERILFKVDSDSFVRLGAMIKALKDIQHPRLYWGFLDGRAKPIRRGKWRESDWILCDRYLPYQVLPISFAFVLGGGYVLSYELVRYLALNSRLFKMYKNEDVSVGAWLAGLDIKYVHDPRFDTEWKSRGCNNEYLITHKKSPAEMEKLYSNLDKVATLFDVYLTVIEWVIWMIMLPSSAPTLAARKERPLFLAELVVFLALVVRNVSLPWIFLGRNFNTSIYKFWSKFFLDYIFLVFPALLVMTILSQSLLLVTSVLFACLATLLVFVICEYLMSPDRPSTKVVLNRIIDEQHQPTTFLTYFRSCMLVSVAIAILAVDFPVFPRRFAKTEKYGHSLMDLGVAGFVFASAITNRLKVGNSWEGKTIQKGWNRWIRSSYVILPLIGLVRTTILTILDYPQHVTEYGVHWNFFYTLAVIKVVSNALPKKFPLFWSCLFGTMQQTMLMQGYQSWILDGDNQRDTLFSANAEGICSLMGYLTIYYLSDALACFISKTGIRVKSWIECCWRLYVFALLFYLMQLGAEYALGPPCRRVVNMSVLTFALAGFLSVQLFSVVAWAANVPHFCVGRSISFSFSCLFECEEHSS
;
A
#
# COMPACT_ATOMS: atom_id res chain seq x y z
N MET A 1 -16.00 -3.52 54.06
CA MET A 1 -17.38 -3.66 53.55
C MET A 1 -17.28 -3.64 52.02
N TYR A 2 -17.20 -4.81 51.39
CA TYR A 2 -17.11 -4.89 49.93
C TYR A 2 -18.50 -4.65 49.36
N HIS A 3 -18.73 -3.49 48.73
CA HIS A 3 -19.92 -3.22 47.94
C HIS A 3 -19.92 -4.16 46.72
N PHE A 4 -20.52 -5.34 46.87
CA PHE A 4 -21.05 -6.05 45.71
C PHE A 4 -22.25 -5.26 45.22
N ALA A 5 -22.03 -4.39 44.23
CA ALA A 5 -23.10 -3.78 43.47
C ALA A 5 -24.02 -4.90 42.95
N HIS A 6 -25.30 -4.86 43.32
CA HIS A 6 -26.30 -5.80 42.84
C HIS A 6 -26.31 -5.75 41.31
N ILE A 7 -25.83 -6.81 40.65
CA ILE A 7 -26.04 -6.98 39.22
C ILE A 7 -27.52 -7.35 39.07
N GLU A 8 -28.29 -6.51 38.39
CA GLU A 8 -29.66 -6.83 37.98
C GLU A 8 -29.66 -8.18 37.23
N ARG A 9 -30.66 -9.03 37.48
CA ARG A 9 -30.77 -10.33 36.80
C ARG A 9 -30.88 -10.10 35.29
N ILE A 10 -30.03 -10.77 34.53
CA ILE A 10 -29.94 -10.67 33.07
C ILE A 10 -29.95 -12.07 32.45
N LEU A 11 -30.55 -12.19 31.26
CA LEU A 11 -30.52 -13.38 30.43
C LEU A 11 -29.58 -13.11 29.25
N PHE A 12 -28.64 -14.02 29.03
CA PHE A 12 -27.77 -13.99 27.88
C PHE A 12 -28.07 -15.20 26.98
N LYS A 13 -28.58 -14.94 25.77
CA LYS A 13 -28.79 -15.95 24.72
C LYS A 13 -27.53 -16.03 23.87
N VAL A 14 -27.06 -17.24 23.62
CA VAL A 14 -25.89 -17.52 22.78
C VAL A 14 -26.11 -18.82 22.02
N ASP A 15 -25.59 -18.90 20.80
CA ASP A 15 -25.64 -20.09 19.97
C ASP A 15 -24.51 -21.07 20.35
N SER A 16 -24.71 -22.37 20.10
CA SER A 16 -23.75 -23.42 20.50
C SER A 16 -22.41 -23.39 19.76
N ASP A 17 -22.33 -22.66 18.65
CA ASP A 17 -21.13 -22.43 17.84
C ASP A 17 -20.55 -21.02 18.02
N SER A 18 -20.82 -20.38 19.16
CA SER A 18 -20.31 -19.05 19.51
C SER A 18 -19.39 -19.09 20.73
N PHE A 19 -18.19 -18.51 20.60
CA PHE A 19 -17.24 -18.35 21.70
C PHE A 19 -17.47 -17.02 22.44
N VAL A 20 -17.54 -17.04 23.77
CA VAL A 20 -17.86 -15.86 24.59
C VAL A 20 -16.79 -15.57 25.63
N ARG A 21 -16.37 -14.30 25.71
CA ARG A 21 -15.44 -13.82 26.74
C ARG A 21 -16.19 -13.29 27.96
N LEU A 22 -16.58 -14.21 28.85
CA LEU A 22 -17.39 -13.91 30.03
C LEU A 22 -16.82 -12.77 30.89
N GLY A 23 -15.51 -12.74 31.15
CA GLY A 23 -14.89 -11.68 31.96
C GLY A 23 -15.03 -10.27 31.36
N ALA A 24 -14.82 -10.14 30.05
CA ALA A 24 -14.98 -8.88 29.34
C ALA A 24 -16.46 -8.47 29.23
N MET A 25 -17.34 -9.45 29.04
CA MET A 25 -18.79 -9.22 28.97
C MET A 25 -19.36 -8.74 30.31
N ILE A 26 -18.96 -9.36 31.43
CA ILE A 26 -19.36 -8.94 32.78
C ILE A 26 -18.87 -7.52 33.07
N LYS A 27 -17.65 -7.17 32.65
CA LYS A 27 -17.11 -5.81 32.79
C LYS A 27 -17.97 -4.80 32.01
N ALA A 28 -18.25 -5.07 30.74
CA ALA A 28 -19.07 -4.20 29.90
C ALA A 28 -20.52 -4.07 30.43
N LEU A 29 -21.08 -5.12 31.03
CA LEU A 29 -22.41 -5.08 31.64
C LEU A 29 -22.49 -4.16 32.85
N LYS A 30 -21.41 -4.06 33.65
CA LYS A 30 -21.34 -3.13 34.78
C LYS A 30 -21.40 -1.68 34.32
N ASP A 31 -20.86 -1.38 33.13
CA ASP A 31 -20.82 -0.02 32.60
C ASP A 31 -22.17 0.41 31.99
N ILE A 32 -22.94 -0.52 31.43
CA ILE A 32 -24.19 -0.20 30.69
C ILE A 32 -25.44 -0.12 31.59
N GLN A 33 -25.47 -0.94 32.65
CA GLN A 33 -26.59 -1.26 33.56
C GLN A 33 -27.91 -0.51 33.30
N HIS A 34 -28.96 -1.26 32.95
CA HIS A 34 -30.29 -0.69 32.73
C HIS A 34 -31.41 -1.74 32.97
N PRO A 35 -32.51 -1.36 33.67
CA PRO A 35 -33.57 -2.31 34.07
C PRO A 35 -34.33 -2.92 32.87
N ARG A 36 -34.35 -2.19 31.75
CA ARG A 36 -34.99 -2.59 30.47
C ARG A 36 -33.96 -2.58 29.35
N LEU A 37 -32.93 -3.42 29.46
CA LEU A 37 -31.80 -3.49 28.52
C LEU A 37 -32.02 -4.54 27.44
N TYR A 38 -31.83 -4.15 26.19
CA TYR A 38 -31.63 -5.07 25.07
C TYR A 38 -30.31 -4.73 24.37
N TRP A 39 -29.30 -5.59 24.54
CA TRP A 39 -27.92 -5.36 24.08
C TRP A 39 -27.44 -6.45 23.13
N GLY A 40 -26.90 -6.03 21.99
CA GLY A 40 -26.31 -6.92 20.99
C GLY A 40 -26.03 -6.20 19.66
N PHE A 41 -25.82 -6.95 18.59
CA PHE A 41 -25.53 -6.42 17.26
C PHE A 41 -26.78 -5.92 16.49
N LEU A 42 -27.40 -4.83 16.92
CA LEU A 42 -28.67 -4.32 16.35
C LEU A 42 -28.53 -3.66 14.94
N ASP A 43 -29.26 -4.08 13.91
CA ASP A 43 -29.38 -3.37 12.61
C ASP A 43 -30.85 -3.25 12.14
N GLY A 44 -31.41 -2.03 12.24
CA GLY A 44 -32.78 -1.72 11.86
C GLY A 44 -33.01 -1.46 10.35
N ARG A 45 -32.01 -1.69 9.49
CA ARG A 45 -32.13 -1.47 8.03
C ARG A 45 -32.50 -2.73 7.25
N ALA A 46 -32.52 -3.89 7.89
CA ALA A 46 -32.80 -5.16 7.26
C ALA A 46 -34.24 -5.25 6.73
N LYS A 47 -34.40 -5.81 5.52
CA LYS A 47 -35.70 -6.03 4.87
C LYS A 47 -36.20 -7.46 5.09
N PRO A 48 -37.51 -7.69 5.20
CA PRO A 48 -38.09 -9.02 5.28
C PRO A 48 -37.63 -9.93 4.15
N ILE A 49 -37.11 -11.10 4.48
CA ILE A 49 -36.62 -12.06 3.49
C ILE A 49 -37.82 -12.64 2.74
N ARG A 50 -37.88 -12.44 1.41
CA ARG A 50 -39.00 -12.91 0.57
C ARG A 50 -38.72 -14.20 -0.21
N ARG A 51 -37.50 -14.74 -0.17
CA ARG A 51 -37.07 -15.93 -0.93
C ARG A 51 -36.15 -16.83 -0.11
N GLY A 52 -36.13 -18.14 -0.40
CA GLY A 52 -35.25 -19.12 0.24
C GLY A 52 -35.81 -19.75 1.52
N LYS A 53 -34.97 -20.54 2.23
CA LYS A 53 -35.35 -21.29 3.43
C LYS A 53 -35.95 -20.41 4.54
N TRP A 54 -35.48 -19.17 4.66
CA TRP A 54 -35.86 -18.20 5.69
C TRP A 54 -36.89 -17.17 5.21
N ARG A 55 -37.70 -17.51 4.21
CA ARG A 55 -38.76 -16.63 3.71
C ARG A 55 -39.81 -16.34 4.79
N GLU A 56 -40.06 -15.06 5.03
CA GLU A 56 -41.07 -14.52 5.96
C GLU A 56 -42.23 -13.90 5.13
N SER A 57 -43.15 -14.75 4.65
CA SER A 57 -44.31 -14.29 3.87
C SER A 57 -45.29 -13.50 4.73
N ASP A 58 -45.40 -13.86 6.01
CA ASP A 58 -46.48 -13.41 6.90
C ASP A 58 -46.09 -12.17 7.72
N TRP A 59 -44.96 -11.54 7.36
CA TRP A 59 -44.52 -10.27 7.91
C TRP A 59 -45.41 -9.13 7.42
N ILE A 60 -46.15 -8.54 8.35
CA ILE A 60 -47.19 -7.52 8.10
C ILE A 60 -46.95 -6.19 8.83
N LEU A 61 -45.87 -6.08 9.62
CA LEU A 61 -45.67 -4.92 10.49
C LEU A 61 -45.18 -3.68 9.71
N CYS A 62 -44.08 -3.79 8.96
CA CYS A 62 -43.45 -2.68 8.21
C CYS A 62 -42.65 -3.20 6.99
N ASP A 63 -42.18 -2.30 6.13
CA ASP A 63 -41.28 -2.65 5.00
C ASP A 63 -39.86 -3.08 5.44
N ARG A 64 -39.54 -2.88 6.71
CA ARG A 64 -38.26 -3.22 7.35
C ARG A 64 -38.55 -3.98 8.65
N TYR A 65 -37.56 -4.73 9.12
CA TYR A 65 -37.64 -5.29 10.46
C TYR A 65 -37.57 -4.15 11.51
N LEU A 66 -38.49 -4.16 12.46
CA LEU A 66 -38.54 -3.26 13.62
C LEU A 66 -37.38 -3.57 14.59
N PRO A 67 -36.76 -2.57 15.27
CA PRO A 67 -35.39 -2.57 15.78
C PRO A 67 -34.83 -3.96 15.98
N TYR A 68 -34.30 -4.45 14.87
CA TYR A 68 -33.91 -5.83 14.70
C TYR A 68 -32.41 -5.93 14.91
N GLN A 69 -31.98 -7.05 15.44
CA GLN A 69 -30.60 -7.51 15.40
C GLN A 69 -30.42 -8.27 14.09
N VAL A 70 -29.82 -7.68 13.03
CA VAL A 70 -29.10 -8.38 11.92
C VAL A 70 -28.68 -7.47 10.74
N LEU A 71 -27.35 -7.39 10.58
CA LEU A 71 -26.45 -7.34 9.41
C LEU A 71 -26.60 -6.29 8.26
N PRO A 72 -25.48 -5.64 7.85
CA PRO A 72 -25.41 -4.85 6.62
C PRO A 72 -25.46 -5.68 5.34
N ILE A 73 -25.92 -5.01 4.29
CA ILE A 73 -26.20 -5.47 2.94
C ILE A 73 -24.95 -6.09 2.29
N SER A 74 -24.89 -7.43 2.23
CA SER A 74 -24.49 -8.25 1.07
C SER A 74 -24.45 -9.72 1.48
N PHE A 75 -25.20 -10.57 0.76
CA PHE A 75 -25.36 -12.01 0.94
C PHE A 75 -26.24 -12.44 2.13
N ALA A 76 -27.26 -13.22 1.77
CA ALA A 76 -28.29 -13.74 2.65
C ALA A 76 -27.75 -14.81 3.61
N PHE A 77 -27.45 -14.47 4.87
CA PHE A 77 -27.47 -15.43 5.98
C PHE A 77 -27.84 -14.71 7.28
N VAL A 78 -28.95 -15.15 7.90
CA VAL A 78 -29.29 -14.89 9.30
C VAL A 78 -28.15 -15.43 10.17
N LEU A 79 -27.53 -14.59 11.00
CA LEU A 79 -26.50 -15.03 11.93
C LEU A 79 -26.67 -14.32 13.28
N GLY A 80 -27.27 -15.03 14.23
CA GLY A 80 -27.31 -14.65 15.64
C GLY A 80 -26.07 -15.19 16.35
N GLY A 81 -25.17 -14.33 16.81
CA GLY A 81 -24.06 -14.75 17.68
C GLY A 81 -24.48 -14.80 19.17
N GLY A 82 -25.47 -13.98 19.53
CA GLY A 82 -26.01 -13.87 20.89
C GLY A 82 -26.49 -12.46 21.22
N TYR A 83 -27.26 -12.33 22.29
CA TYR A 83 -27.75 -11.04 22.81
C TYR A 83 -28.08 -11.14 24.30
N VAL A 84 -28.10 -9.98 24.97
CA VAL A 84 -28.45 -9.85 26.39
C VAL A 84 -29.80 -9.14 26.54
N LEU A 85 -30.66 -9.70 27.38
CA LEU A 85 -31.93 -9.11 27.82
C LEU A 85 -31.94 -8.94 29.34
N SER A 86 -32.52 -7.85 29.83
CA SER A 86 -32.80 -7.73 31.27
C SER A 86 -33.97 -8.62 31.72
N TYR A 87 -33.98 -8.97 33.00
CA TYR A 87 -35.02 -9.83 33.57
C TYR A 87 -36.44 -9.30 33.39
N GLU A 88 -36.65 -7.97 33.42
CA GLU A 88 -37.97 -7.38 33.20
C GLU A 88 -38.52 -7.70 31.80
N LEU A 89 -37.67 -7.62 30.77
CA LEU A 89 -38.06 -7.96 29.40
C LEU A 89 -38.35 -9.44 29.25
N VAL A 90 -37.52 -10.30 29.85
CA VAL A 90 -37.72 -11.75 29.82
C VAL A 90 -39.03 -12.13 30.51
N ARG A 91 -39.32 -11.52 31.66
CA ARG A 91 -40.58 -11.72 32.39
C ARG A 91 -41.77 -11.27 31.54
N TYR A 92 -41.69 -10.12 30.88
CA TYR A 92 -42.74 -9.65 29.98
C TYR A 92 -42.98 -10.65 28.83
N LEU A 93 -41.90 -11.15 28.21
CA LEU A 93 -42.01 -12.13 27.13
C LEU A 93 -42.63 -13.44 27.59
N ALA A 94 -42.25 -13.93 28.77
CA ALA A 94 -42.78 -15.19 29.31
C ALA A 94 -44.29 -15.10 29.61
N LEU A 95 -44.72 -14.01 30.25
CA LEU A 95 -46.13 -13.80 30.65
C LEU A 95 -47.06 -13.64 29.44
N ASN A 96 -46.59 -12.97 28.38
CA ASN A 96 -47.39 -12.65 27.20
C ASN A 96 -47.13 -13.59 26.02
N SER A 97 -46.36 -14.66 26.22
CA SER A 97 -45.93 -15.59 25.16
C SER A 97 -47.07 -16.12 24.27
N ARG A 98 -48.27 -16.30 24.84
CA ARG A 98 -49.46 -16.79 24.11
C ARG A 98 -50.10 -15.74 23.18
N LEU A 99 -49.84 -14.46 23.40
CA LEU A 99 -50.41 -13.35 22.61
C LEU A 99 -49.54 -12.99 21.41
N PHE A 100 -48.29 -13.46 21.38
CA PHE A 100 -47.33 -13.07 20.36
C PHE A 100 -47.47 -13.85 19.06
N LYS A 101 -47.36 -13.12 17.94
CA LYS A 101 -47.21 -13.74 16.62
C LYS A 101 -45.79 -14.28 16.48
N MET A 102 -45.66 -15.58 16.23
CA MET A 102 -44.37 -16.22 15.96
C MET A 102 -43.94 -15.97 14.51
N TYR A 103 -42.66 -15.64 14.30
CA TYR A 103 -42.02 -15.60 12.99
C TYR A 103 -41.02 -16.75 12.85
N LYS A 104 -40.61 -17.07 11.62
CA LYS A 104 -39.74 -18.22 11.34
C LYS A 104 -38.34 -18.11 11.95
N ASN A 105 -37.87 -16.87 12.14
CA ASN A 105 -36.61 -16.54 12.78
C ASN A 105 -36.87 -16.08 14.22
N GLU A 106 -36.18 -16.68 15.19
CA GLU A 106 -36.38 -16.40 16.61
C GLU A 106 -35.91 -14.99 16.98
N ASP A 107 -34.78 -14.56 16.42
CA ASP A 107 -34.26 -13.21 16.66
C ASP A 107 -35.27 -12.18 16.12
N VAL A 108 -35.89 -12.43 14.97
CA VAL A 108 -36.91 -11.54 14.36
C VAL A 108 -38.12 -11.45 15.28
N SER A 109 -38.52 -12.59 15.84
CA SER A 109 -39.65 -12.67 16.75
C SER A 109 -39.42 -11.83 18.00
N VAL A 110 -38.26 -11.98 18.65
CA VAL A 110 -37.90 -11.21 19.85
C VAL A 110 -37.84 -9.70 19.55
N GLY A 111 -37.23 -9.30 18.44
CA GLY A 111 -37.20 -7.90 18.01
C GLY A 111 -38.60 -7.32 17.79
N ALA A 112 -39.48 -8.07 17.13
CA ALA A 112 -40.86 -7.64 16.86
C ALA A 112 -41.71 -7.51 18.13
N TRP A 113 -41.58 -8.44 19.09
CA TRP A 113 -42.36 -8.41 20.33
C TRP A 113 -41.95 -7.26 21.26
N LEU A 114 -40.69 -6.83 21.19
CA LEU A 114 -40.13 -5.78 22.02
C LEU A 114 -40.25 -4.37 21.39
N ALA A 115 -40.48 -4.27 20.08
CA ALA A 115 -40.45 -3.02 19.34
C ALA A 115 -41.40 -1.91 19.83
N GLY A 116 -42.53 -2.30 20.43
CA GLY A 116 -43.55 -1.36 20.93
C GLY A 116 -43.33 -0.92 22.39
N LEU A 117 -42.26 -1.39 23.04
CA LEU A 117 -41.98 -1.12 24.45
C LEU A 117 -40.91 -0.04 24.61
N ASP A 118 -40.97 0.66 25.74
CA ASP A 118 -39.92 1.60 26.15
C ASP A 118 -38.70 0.84 26.69
N ILE A 119 -37.72 0.59 25.80
CA ILE A 119 -36.53 -0.24 26.01
C ILE A 119 -35.27 0.52 25.61
N LYS A 120 -34.19 0.31 26.36
CA LYS A 120 -32.84 0.77 25.98
C LYS A 120 -32.20 -0.24 25.04
N TYR A 121 -32.23 0.07 23.76
CA TYR A 121 -31.51 -0.65 22.72
C TYR A 121 -30.04 -0.23 22.69
N VAL A 122 -29.12 -1.19 22.80
CA VAL A 122 -27.68 -0.94 22.69
C VAL A 122 -27.12 -1.77 21.54
N HIS A 123 -26.73 -1.08 20.47
CA HIS A 123 -25.98 -1.69 19.36
C HIS A 123 -24.50 -1.79 19.73
N ASP A 124 -23.93 -2.99 19.65
CA ASP A 124 -22.52 -3.22 19.94
C ASP A 124 -21.83 -4.07 18.86
N PRO A 125 -20.93 -3.47 18.06
CA PRO A 125 -20.14 -4.17 17.05
C PRO A 125 -19.22 -5.26 17.59
N ARG A 126 -18.95 -5.32 18.91
CA ARG A 126 -18.11 -6.35 19.54
C ARG A 126 -18.76 -7.73 19.57
N PHE A 127 -20.04 -7.82 19.23
CA PHE A 127 -20.77 -9.06 18.97
C PHE A 127 -20.51 -9.47 17.52
N ASP A 128 -19.43 -10.23 17.27
CA ASP A 128 -19.07 -10.62 15.91
C ASP A 128 -19.96 -11.77 15.43
N THR A 129 -20.94 -11.44 14.59
CA THR A 129 -21.97 -12.35 14.10
C THR A 129 -21.66 -12.95 12.73
N GLU A 130 -20.58 -12.52 12.05
CA GLU A 130 -20.30 -12.93 10.68
C GLU A 130 -19.81 -14.39 10.57
N TRP A 131 -20.14 -15.07 9.47
CA TRP A 131 -19.69 -16.44 9.21
C TRP A 131 -18.21 -16.53 8.80
N LYS A 132 -17.60 -15.40 8.45
CA LYS A 132 -16.18 -15.23 8.13
C LYS A 132 -15.60 -14.15 9.05
N SER A 133 -14.45 -14.44 9.66
CA SER A 133 -13.79 -13.50 10.58
C SER A 133 -13.44 -12.18 9.87
N ARG A 134 -13.87 -11.05 10.47
CA ARG A 134 -13.45 -9.68 10.06
C ARG A 134 -12.00 -9.34 10.44
N GLY A 135 -11.18 -10.36 10.69
CA GLY A 135 -9.82 -10.23 11.19
C GLY A 135 -9.70 -10.43 12.70
N CYS A 136 -8.45 -10.47 13.16
CA CYS A 136 -8.09 -10.71 14.56
C CYS A 136 -8.26 -9.42 15.39
N ASN A 137 -9.37 -9.27 16.12
CA ASN A 137 -9.52 -8.22 17.14
C ASN A 137 -9.68 -8.85 18.54
N ASN A 138 -8.85 -8.41 19.48
CA ASN A 138 -8.91 -8.83 20.89
C ASN A 138 -10.04 -8.14 21.68
N GLU A 139 -10.82 -7.27 21.04
CA GLU A 139 -11.93 -6.56 21.68
C GLU A 139 -13.29 -7.24 21.49
N TYR A 140 -13.37 -8.29 20.67
CA TYR A 140 -14.61 -9.04 20.49
C TYR A 140 -15.08 -9.66 21.81
N LEU A 141 -16.36 -9.53 22.10
CA LEU A 141 -17.04 -10.11 23.26
C LEU A 141 -17.59 -11.51 22.91
N ILE A 142 -18.13 -11.63 21.70
CA ILE A 142 -18.61 -12.87 21.11
C ILE A 142 -17.95 -13.05 19.75
N THR A 143 -17.56 -14.28 19.45
CA THR A 143 -17.04 -14.66 18.13
C THR A 143 -17.76 -15.90 17.62
N HIS A 144 -18.49 -15.72 16.52
CA HIS A 144 -19.24 -16.76 15.80
C HIS A 144 -18.69 -16.86 14.37
N LYS A 145 -18.79 -17.98 13.64
CA LYS A 145 -18.99 -19.38 14.09
C LYS A 145 -17.65 -20.01 14.48
N LYS A 146 -17.64 -20.87 15.50
CA LYS A 146 -16.45 -21.63 15.94
C LYS A 146 -16.78 -23.11 16.14
N SER A 147 -15.84 -23.96 15.74
CA SER A 147 -15.87 -25.39 16.05
C SER A 147 -15.41 -25.65 17.49
N PRO A 148 -15.77 -26.80 18.10
CA PRO A 148 -15.35 -27.14 19.47
C PRO A 148 -13.84 -27.07 19.68
N ALA A 149 -13.04 -27.59 18.74
CA ALA A 149 -11.58 -27.56 18.81
C ALA A 149 -11.01 -26.13 18.74
N GLU A 150 -11.63 -25.24 17.95
CA GLU A 150 -11.24 -23.83 17.90
C GLU A 150 -11.60 -23.10 19.20
N MET A 151 -12.74 -23.45 19.83
CA MET A 151 -13.13 -22.88 21.12
C MET A 151 -12.17 -23.27 22.25
N GLU A 152 -11.75 -24.53 22.31
CA GLU A 152 -10.72 -25.00 23.25
C GLU A 152 -9.40 -24.28 23.05
N LYS A 153 -8.99 -24.09 21.78
CA LYS A 153 -7.78 -23.34 21.43
C LYS A 153 -7.86 -21.89 21.89
N LEU A 154 -8.96 -21.19 21.59
CA LEU A 154 -9.19 -19.81 22.02
C LEU A 154 -9.17 -19.67 23.55
N TYR A 155 -9.76 -20.61 24.27
CA TYR A 155 -9.72 -20.65 25.73
C TYR A 155 -8.29 -20.83 26.25
N SER A 156 -7.55 -21.79 25.71
CA SER A 156 -6.15 -22.05 26.11
C SER A 156 -5.22 -20.86 25.85
N ASN A 157 -5.49 -20.08 24.79
CA ASN A 157 -4.71 -18.90 24.43
C ASN A 157 -4.98 -17.70 25.34
N LEU A 158 -6.23 -17.53 25.77
CA LEU A 158 -6.60 -16.52 26.76
C LEU A 158 -5.95 -16.80 28.12
N ASP A 159 -5.85 -18.07 28.51
CA ASP A 159 -5.25 -18.48 29.79
C ASP A 159 -3.72 -18.30 29.79
N LYS A 160 -3.05 -18.67 28.69
CA LYS A 160 -1.57 -18.65 28.60
C LYS A 160 -0.97 -17.31 28.18
N VAL A 161 -1.61 -16.59 27.25
CA VAL A 161 -1.01 -15.44 26.55
C VAL A 161 -1.90 -14.19 26.65
N ALA A 162 -3.07 -14.28 27.30
CA ALA A 162 -4.07 -13.21 27.38
C ALA A 162 -4.51 -12.64 26.00
N THR A 163 -4.35 -13.41 24.92
CA THR A 163 -4.70 -13.02 23.55
C THR A 163 -5.45 -14.16 22.85
N LEU A 164 -6.21 -13.84 21.80
CA LEU A 164 -7.04 -14.82 21.09
C LEU A 164 -6.24 -15.68 20.06
N PHE A 165 -4.90 -15.56 19.95
CA PHE A 165 -4.11 -16.18 18.86
C PHE A 165 -2.73 -16.68 19.30
N ASP A 166 -2.22 -17.74 18.65
CA ASP A 166 -0.90 -18.32 18.92
C ASP A 166 0.25 -17.43 18.46
N VAL A 167 1.32 -17.36 19.25
CA VAL A 167 2.63 -16.81 18.86
C VAL A 167 3.70 -17.87 19.10
N TYR A 168 4.20 -18.46 18.02
CA TYR A 168 5.46 -19.25 18.03
C TYR A 168 6.35 -18.76 16.88
N LEU A 169 7.65 -18.58 17.15
CA LEU A 169 8.65 -18.12 16.17
C LEU A 169 9.99 -18.85 16.40
N THR A 170 10.63 -19.33 15.33
CA THR A 170 12.02 -19.80 15.32
C THR A 170 12.85 -19.03 14.27
N VAL A 171 14.14 -18.89 14.57
CA VAL A 171 15.08 -17.85 14.10
C VAL A 171 15.49 -17.95 12.62
N ILE A 172 15.22 -19.06 11.92
CA ILE A 172 15.63 -19.26 10.52
C ILE A 172 14.66 -18.59 9.52
N GLU A 173 13.44 -18.23 9.94
CA GLU A 173 12.50 -17.48 9.11
C GLU A 173 12.85 -16.00 8.93
N TRP A 174 13.78 -15.43 9.71
CA TRP A 174 14.08 -13.98 9.71
C TRP A 174 14.63 -13.44 8.37
N VAL A 175 15.33 -14.29 7.60
CA VAL A 175 15.91 -13.90 6.31
C VAL A 175 14.88 -14.01 5.17
N ILE A 176 13.91 -14.93 5.30
CA ILE A 176 12.76 -15.04 4.39
C ILE A 176 11.68 -13.98 4.74
N TRP A 177 11.61 -13.56 6.01
CA TRP A 177 10.71 -12.54 6.55
C TRP A 177 10.78 -11.18 5.86
N MET A 178 11.96 -10.78 5.37
CA MET A 178 12.13 -9.54 4.62
C MET A 178 11.63 -9.63 3.16
N ILE A 179 11.62 -10.83 2.59
CA ILE A 179 11.23 -11.06 1.18
C ILE A 179 9.77 -11.50 1.06
N MET A 180 9.21 -12.13 2.10
CA MET A 180 7.86 -12.67 2.15
C MET A 180 7.22 -12.35 3.49
N LEU A 181 6.61 -11.16 3.64
CA LEU A 181 5.85 -10.79 4.84
C LEU A 181 4.74 -11.82 5.15
N PRO A 182 4.85 -12.68 6.18
CA PRO A 182 3.76 -13.54 6.63
C PRO A 182 2.88 -12.78 7.63
N SER A 183 1.70 -13.33 7.90
CA SER A 183 0.63 -12.79 8.75
C SER A 183 0.96 -12.63 10.25
N SER A 184 2.19 -12.96 10.66
CA SER A 184 2.65 -13.10 12.05
C SER A 184 3.69 -12.04 12.46
N ALA A 185 3.73 -10.88 11.81
CA ALA A 185 4.56 -9.78 12.28
C ALA A 185 4.20 -9.37 13.72
N PRO A 186 5.19 -9.05 14.60
CA PRO A 186 4.99 -8.97 16.05
C PRO A 186 4.35 -7.64 16.45
N THR A 187 4.35 -6.67 15.53
CA THR A 187 3.94 -5.29 15.75
C THR A 187 2.73 -4.94 14.88
N LEU A 188 1.76 -4.25 15.46
CA LEU A 188 0.54 -3.78 14.79
C LEU A 188 0.86 -2.91 13.55
N ALA A 189 2.01 -2.24 13.53
CA ALA A 189 2.53 -1.42 12.44
C ALA A 189 2.83 -2.24 11.17
N ALA A 190 3.60 -3.33 11.30
CA ALA A 190 3.95 -4.21 10.19
C ALA A 190 2.73 -4.88 9.53
N ARG A 191 1.64 -5.11 10.31
CA ARG A 191 0.37 -5.64 9.77
C ARG A 191 -0.36 -4.62 8.88
N LYS A 192 -0.25 -3.32 9.16
CA LYS A 192 -0.86 -2.24 8.35
C LYS A 192 -0.06 -1.93 7.07
N GLU A 193 1.26 -2.12 7.09
CA GLU A 193 2.16 -1.86 5.95
C GLU A 193 2.18 -2.99 4.92
N ARG A 194 1.86 -4.22 5.32
CA ARG A 194 1.83 -5.41 4.45
C ARG A 194 1.06 -5.24 3.11
N PRO A 195 -0.18 -4.73 3.07
CA PRO A 195 -0.91 -4.58 1.81
C PRO A 195 -0.27 -3.56 0.85
N LEU A 196 0.43 -2.56 1.38
CA LEU A 196 1.14 -1.57 0.57
C LEU A 196 2.33 -2.20 -0.15
N PHE A 197 3.18 -2.90 0.61
CA PHE A 197 4.34 -3.59 0.05
C PHE A 197 3.92 -4.65 -0.98
N LEU A 198 2.89 -5.44 -0.70
CA LEU A 198 2.39 -6.46 -1.63
C LEU A 198 1.85 -5.85 -2.93
N ALA A 199 1.16 -4.71 -2.87
CA ALA A 199 0.65 -4.03 -4.05
C ALA A 199 1.80 -3.51 -4.95
N GLU A 200 2.83 -2.91 -4.35
CA GLU A 200 4.02 -2.48 -5.09
C GLU A 200 4.82 -3.68 -5.65
N LEU A 201 5.01 -4.72 -4.85
CA LEU A 201 5.71 -5.93 -5.25
C LEU A 201 5.07 -6.58 -6.48
N VAL A 202 3.74 -6.58 -6.59
CA VAL A 202 3.03 -7.09 -7.77
C VAL A 202 3.43 -6.32 -9.04
N VAL A 203 3.51 -4.98 -8.98
CA VAL A 203 3.89 -4.15 -10.13
C VAL A 203 5.31 -4.51 -10.61
N PHE A 204 6.24 -4.74 -9.68
CA PHE A 204 7.62 -5.10 -10.03
C PHE A 204 7.78 -6.54 -10.48
N LEU A 205 7.09 -7.49 -9.85
CA LEU A 205 7.07 -8.88 -10.33
C LEU A 205 6.51 -8.97 -11.73
N ALA A 206 5.45 -8.21 -12.03
CA ALA A 206 4.88 -8.18 -13.38
C ALA A 206 5.86 -7.60 -14.41
N LEU A 207 6.66 -6.58 -14.05
CA LEU A 207 7.77 -6.08 -14.87
C LEU A 207 8.85 -7.15 -15.12
N VAL A 208 9.25 -7.90 -14.09
CA VAL A 208 10.25 -8.98 -14.25
C VAL A 208 9.70 -10.07 -15.18
N VAL A 209 8.46 -10.52 -14.94
CA VAL A 209 7.78 -11.52 -15.79
C VAL A 209 7.69 -11.03 -17.24
N ARG A 210 7.36 -9.75 -17.46
CA ARG A 210 7.35 -9.12 -18.78
C ARG A 210 8.72 -9.19 -19.47
N ASN A 211 9.78 -8.82 -18.77
CA ASN A 211 11.14 -8.79 -19.34
C ASN A 211 11.68 -10.18 -19.63
N VAL A 212 11.35 -11.18 -18.80
CA VAL A 212 11.70 -12.58 -19.07
C VAL A 212 10.90 -13.16 -20.22
N SER A 213 9.59 -12.87 -20.32
CA SER A 213 8.70 -13.52 -21.30
C SER A 213 8.78 -12.96 -22.72
N LEU A 214 8.95 -11.65 -22.89
CA LEU A 214 8.86 -11.02 -24.22
C LEU A 214 9.92 -11.47 -25.24
N PRO A 215 11.20 -11.68 -24.87
CA PRO A 215 12.19 -12.22 -25.80
C PRO A 215 11.75 -13.56 -26.42
N TRP A 216 11.06 -14.40 -25.65
CA TRP A 216 10.54 -15.70 -26.11
C TRP A 216 9.31 -15.57 -26.99
N ILE A 217 8.36 -14.71 -26.61
CA ILE A 217 7.14 -14.46 -27.40
C ILE A 217 7.49 -13.99 -28.83
N PHE A 218 8.58 -13.23 -28.98
CA PHE A 218 9.04 -12.72 -30.27
C PHE A 218 10.24 -13.46 -30.88
N LEU A 219 10.66 -14.59 -30.29
CA LEU A 219 11.80 -15.41 -30.74
C LEU A 219 13.09 -14.58 -30.96
N GLY A 220 13.35 -13.59 -30.10
CA GLY A 220 14.53 -12.72 -30.19
C GLY A 220 14.56 -11.72 -31.34
N ARG A 221 13.47 -11.55 -32.10
CA ARG A 221 13.41 -10.59 -33.23
C ARG A 221 13.19 -9.15 -32.76
N ASN A 222 13.87 -8.20 -33.40
CA ASN A 222 13.77 -6.77 -33.09
C ASN A 222 12.34 -6.21 -33.26
N PHE A 223 11.89 -5.49 -32.22
CA PHE A 223 10.51 -5.01 -32.03
C PHE A 223 10.00 -4.00 -33.08
N ASN A 224 10.91 -3.35 -33.81
CA ASN A 224 10.61 -2.18 -34.65
C ASN A 224 10.45 -2.50 -36.15
N THR A 225 10.32 -3.78 -36.51
CA THR A 225 10.36 -4.21 -37.92
C THR A 225 9.00 -4.22 -38.63
N SER A 226 7.87 -4.13 -37.91
CA SER A 226 6.52 -4.17 -38.50
C SER A 226 5.47 -3.52 -37.59
N ILE A 227 4.48 -2.85 -38.18
CA ILE A 227 3.36 -2.21 -37.45
C ILE A 227 2.59 -3.20 -36.57
N TYR A 228 2.40 -4.44 -37.04
CA TYR A 228 1.73 -5.50 -36.27
C TYR A 228 2.54 -5.91 -35.04
N LYS A 229 3.87 -5.97 -35.16
CA LYS A 229 4.77 -6.28 -34.04
C LYS A 229 4.78 -5.16 -33.00
N PHE A 230 4.74 -3.90 -33.45
CA PHE A 230 4.63 -2.75 -32.56
C PHE A 230 3.34 -2.80 -31.72
N TRP A 231 2.19 -2.98 -32.36
CA TRP A 231 0.91 -3.07 -31.65
C TRP A 231 0.84 -4.29 -30.74
N SER A 232 1.31 -5.46 -31.20
CA SER A 232 1.33 -6.66 -30.34
C SER A 232 2.19 -6.47 -29.08
N LYS A 233 3.37 -5.84 -29.21
CA LYS A 233 4.19 -5.46 -28.07
C LYS A 233 3.46 -4.48 -27.15
N PHE A 234 2.80 -3.46 -27.70
CA PHE A 234 2.05 -2.49 -26.90
C PHE A 234 0.95 -3.17 -26.07
N PHE A 235 0.18 -4.09 -26.66
CA PHE A 235 -0.85 -4.85 -25.94
C PHE A 235 -0.25 -5.74 -24.85
N LEU A 236 0.87 -6.41 -25.13
CA LEU A 236 1.56 -7.22 -24.12
C LEU A 236 2.11 -6.34 -22.98
N ASP A 237 2.72 -5.21 -23.29
CA ASP A 237 3.19 -4.25 -22.29
C ASP A 237 2.02 -3.74 -21.43
N TYR A 238 0.83 -3.49 -22.01
CA TYR A 238 -0.36 -3.15 -21.26
C TYR A 238 -0.84 -4.29 -20.35
N ILE A 239 -0.91 -5.52 -20.87
CA ILE A 239 -1.34 -6.71 -20.12
C ILE A 239 -0.41 -7.04 -18.96
N PHE A 240 0.91 -6.86 -19.14
CA PHE A 240 1.85 -7.15 -18.07
C PHE A 240 2.06 -5.98 -17.10
N LEU A 241 2.07 -4.73 -17.56
CA LEU A 241 2.46 -3.61 -16.70
C LEU A 241 1.26 -2.85 -16.13
N VAL A 242 0.21 -2.64 -16.92
CA VAL A 242 -0.94 -1.81 -16.51
C VAL A 242 -2.02 -2.66 -15.86
N PHE A 243 -2.36 -3.80 -16.46
CA PHE A 243 -3.48 -4.63 -16.00
C PHE A 243 -3.28 -5.19 -14.58
N PRO A 244 -2.12 -5.76 -14.19
CA PRO A 244 -1.93 -6.27 -12.83
C PRO A 244 -1.93 -5.15 -11.80
N ALA A 245 -1.31 -4.01 -12.12
CA ALA A 245 -1.33 -2.81 -11.28
C ALA A 245 -2.77 -2.30 -11.05
N LEU A 246 -3.58 -2.25 -12.10
CA LEU A 246 -4.99 -1.87 -12.02
C LEU A 246 -5.77 -2.82 -11.12
N LEU A 247 -5.63 -4.13 -11.32
CA LEU A 247 -6.36 -5.13 -10.54
C LEU A 247 -6.02 -5.08 -9.05
N VAL A 248 -4.74 -4.99 -8.67
CA VAL A 248 -4.35 -4.97 -7.25
C VAL A 248 -4.72 -3.67 -6.54
N MET A 249 -4.80 -2.55 -7.27
CA MET A 249 -5.26 -1.28 -6.73
C MET A 249 -6.79 -1.17 -6.68
N THR A 250 -7.53 -2.10 -7.28
CA THR A 250 -8.99 -2.06 -7.36
C THR A 250 -9.61 -3.38 -6.85
N ILE A 251 -10.05 -4.24 -7.77
CA ILE A 251 -10.88 -5.43 -7.54
C ILE A 251 -10.14 -6.48 -6.69
N LEU A 252 -8.86 -6.75 -7.00
CA LEU A 252 -8.05 -7.77 -6.33
C LEU A 252 -7.27 -7.24 -5.13
N SER A 253 -7.62 -6.06 -4.64
CA SER A 253 -7.00 -5.48 -3.45
C SER A 253 -7.18 -6.36 -2.20
N GLN A 254 -8.26 -7.15 -2.10
CA GLN A 254 -8.42 -8.07 -0.96
C GLN A 254 -7.59 -9.36 -1.09
N SER A 255 -7.19 -9.72 -2.32
CA SER A 255 -6.50 -10.97 -2.65
C SER A 255 -5.05 -10.74 -3.10
N LEU A 256 -4.37 -9.73 -2.54
CA LEU A 256 -3.00 -9.37 -2.93
C LEU A 256 -2.04 -10.54 -2.86
N LEU A 257 -2.07 -11.31 -1.76
CA LEU A 257 -1.19 -12.46 -1.56
C LEU A 257 -1.36 -13.52 -2.66
N LEU A 258 -2.59 -13.74 -3.12
CA LEU A 258 -2.89 -14.68 -4.21
C LEU A 258 -2.30 -14.18 -5.53
N VAL A 259 -2.47 -12.89 -5.85
CA VAL A 259 -1.90 -12.31 -7.08
C VAL A 259 -0.38 -12.36 -7.05
N THR A 260 0.23 -12.02 -5.91
CA THR A 260 1.67 -12.11 -5.71
C THR A 260 2.17 -13.55 -5.87
N SER A 261 1.50 -14.54 -5.27
CA SER A 261 1.92 -15.94 -5.36
C SER A 261 1.80 -16.50 -6.78
N VAL A 262 0.76 -16.12 -7.53
CA VAL A 262 0.60 -16.47 -8.95
C VAL A 262 1.74 -15.89 -9.78
N LEU A 263 2.07 -14.61 -9.61
CA LEU A 263 3.18 -13.99 -10.34
C LEU A 263 4.54 -14.63 -10.00
N PHE A 264 4.78 -15.01 -8.74
CA PHE A 264 5.96 -15.77 -8.37
C PHE A 264 5.99 -17.15 -9.02
N ALA A 265 4.86 -17.87 -9.08
CA ALA A 265 4.78 -19.15 -9.77
C ALA A 265 5.05 -19.01 -11.28
N CYS A 266 4.49 -17.97 -11.93
CA CYS A 266 4.78 -17.64 -13.31
C CYS A 266 6.27 -17.32 -13.53
N LEU A 267 6.88 -16.53 -12.64
CA LEU A 267 8.30 -16.23 -12.73
C LEU A 267 9.17 -17.47 -12.52
N ALA A 268 8.86 -18.30 -11.52
CA ALA A 268 9.59 -19.52 -11.22
C ALA A 268 9.54 -20.51 -12.38
N THR A 269 8.36 -20.71 -12.99
CA THR A 269 8.20 -21.58 -14.16
C THR A 269 8.99 -21.07 -15.37
N LEU A 270 8.96 -19.75 -15.64
CA LEU A 270 9.78 -19.15 -16.69
C LEU A 270 11.28 -19.31 -16.42
N LEU A 271 11.72 -19.12 -15.17
CA LEU A 271 13.12 -19.30 -14.79
C LEU A 271 13.57 -20.75 -14.92
N VAL A 272 12.75 -21.72 -14.50
CA VAL A 272 13.03 -23.16 -14.71
C VAL A 272 13.16 -23.45 -16.19
N PHE A 273 12.26 -22.94 -17.03
CA PHE A 273 12.35 -23.08 -18.49
C PHE A 273 13.66 -22.51 -19.05
N VAL A 274 14.03 -21.29 -18.66
CA VAL A 274 15.29 -20.65 -19.07
C VAL A 274 16.52 -21.45 -18.61
N ILE A 275 16.49 -22.00 -17.40
CA ILE A 275 17.58 -22.84 -16.88
C ILE A 275 17.65 -24.16 -17.65
N CYS A 276 16.53 -24.82 -17.92
CA CYS A 276 16.48 -26.05 -18.71
C CYS A 276 17.05 -25.83 -20.12
N GLU A 277 16.62 -24.79 -20.83
CA GLU A 277 17.17 -24.41 -22.14
C GLU A 277 18.68 -24.16 -22.08
N TYR A 278 19.15 -23.43 -21.05
CA TYR A 278 20.58 -23.18 -20.85
C TYR A 278 21.38 -24.48 -20.58
N LEU A 279 20.82 -25.40 -19.80
CA LEU A 279 21.45 -26.69 -19.50
C LEU A 279 21.48 -27.63 -20.71
N MET A 280 20.46 -27.56 -21.57
CA MET A 280 20.33 -28.37 -22.79
C MET A 280 21.10 -27.78 -23.98
N SER A 281 21.52 -26.52 -23.90
CA SER A 281 22.27 -25.85 -24.97
C SER A 281 23.70 -26.43 -25.10
N PRO A 282 24.08 -26.96 -26.28
CA PRO A 282 25.41 -27.56 -26.47
C PRO A 282 26.56 -26.54 -26.35
N ASP A 283 26.33 -25.28 -26.74
CA ASP A 283 27.31 -24.18 -26.69
C ASP A 283 27.11 -23.25 -25.48
N ARG A 284 26.96 -23.82 -24.27
CA ARG A 284 26.73 -23.02 -23.06
C ARG A 284 27.97 -22.18 -22.70
N PRO A 285 27.86 -20.85 -22.56
CA PRO A 285 28.96 -20.02 -22.09
C PRO A 285 29.23 -20.29 -20.60
N SER A 286 30.51 -20.35 -20.20
CA SER A 286 30.87 -20.49 -18.78
C SER A 286 30.26 -19.37 -17.94
N THR A 287 29.82 -19.68 -16.71
CA THR A 287 29.25 -18.70 -15.77
C THR A 287 30.18 -17.50 -15.52
N LYS A 288 31.51 -17.72 -15.58
CA LYS A 288 32.51 -16.66 -15.48
C LYS A 288 32.45 -15.67 -16.66
N VAL A 289 32.14 -16.14 -17.87
CA VAL A 289 31.99 -15.31 -19.07
C VAL A 289 30.70 -14.48 -18.97
N VAL A 290 29.62 -15.08 -18.48
CA VAL A 290 28.35 -14.38 -18.25
C VAL A 290 28.51 -13.25 -17.23
N LEU A 291 29.15 -13.53 -16.10
CA LEU A 291 29.33 -12.57 -15.00
C LEU A 291 30.26 -11.40 -15.37
N ASN A 292 31.20 -11.64 -16.28
CA ASN A 292 32.14 -10.63 -16.79
C ASN A 292 31.66 -9.92 -18.06
N ARG A 293 30.45 -10.23 -18.55
CA ARG A 293 29.89 -9.56 -19.72
C ARG A 293 29.79 -8.06 -19.46
N ILE A 294 30.27 -7.28 -20.42
CA ILE A 294 30.19 -5.83 -20.39
C ILE A 294 28.76 -5.44 -20.74
N ILE A 295 28.20 -4.55 -19.93
CA ILE A 295 26.92 -3.92 -20.17
C ILE A 295 27.16 -2.86 -21.23
N ASP A 296 26.63 -3.10 -22.43
CA ASP A 296 26.86 -2.29 -23.63
C ASP A 296 26.65 -0.78 -23.38
N GLU A 297 27.46 0.09 -24.01
CA GLU A 297 27.40 1.55 -23.87
C GLU A 297 26.09 2.15 -24.41
N GLN A 298 25.39 1.43 -25.29
CA GLN A 298 24.04 1.78 -25.75
C GLN A 298 22.96 1.51 -24.68
N HIS A 299 23.22 0.62 -23.71
CA HIS A 299 22.39 0.39 -22.53
C HIS A 299 22.85 1.30 -21.40
N GLN A 300 22.57 2.60 -21.53
CA GLN A 300 22.88 3.58 -20.50
C GLN A 300 22.49 3.07 -19.11
N PRO A 301 23.26 3.37 -18.04
CA PRO A 301 23.01 2.98 -16.65
C PRO A 301 21.75 3.64 -16.04
N THR A 302 20.71 3.88 -16.85
CA THR A 302 19.47 4.59 -16.55
C THR A 302 18.23 3.76 -16.94
N THR A 303 18.37 2.57 -17.51
CA THR A 303 17.21 1.74 -17.91
C THR A 303 16.40 1.28 -16.71
N PHE A 304 17.05 0.84 -15.62
CA PHE A 304 16.36 0.49 -14.38
C PHE A 304 15.62 1.70 -13.76
N LEU A 305 16.18 2.91 -13.89
CA LEU A 305 15.54 4.15 -13.45
C LEU A 305 14.33 4.48 -14.33
N THR A 306 14.39 4.17 -15.61
CA THR A 306 13.26 4.31 -16.54
C THR A 306 12.13 3.36 -16.15
N TYR A 307 12.43 2.12 -15.75
CA TYR A 307 11.44 1.19 -15.21
C TYR A 307 10.80 1.70 -13.93
N PHE A 308 11.61 2.14 -12.96
CA PHE A 308 11.09 2.74 -11.73
C PHE A 308 10.13 3.89 -12.03
N ARG A 309 10.55 4.84 -12.88
CA ARG A 309 9.72 5.99 -13.27
C ARG A 309 8.44 5.58 -13.98
N SER A 310 8.50 4.57 -14.85
CA SER A 310 7.34 4.09 -15.60
C SER A 310 6.32 3.42 -14.67
N CYS A 311 6.76 2.48 -13.83
CA CYS A 311 5.90 1.81 -12.84
C CYS A 311 5.27 2.83 -11.88
N MET A 312 6.07 3.80 -11.38
CA MET A 312 5.57 4.86 -10.52
C MET A 312 4.50 5.71 -11.22
N LEU A 313 4.73 6.13 -12.47
CA LEU A 313 3.76 6.94 -13.23
C LEU A 313 2.46 6.19 -13.51
N VAL A 314 2.54 4.90 -13.88
CA VAL A 314 1.37 4.05 -14.10
C VAL A 314 0.57 3.88 -12.81
N SER A 315 1.23 3.54 -11.71
CA SER A 315 0.62 3.43 -10.38
C SER A 315 -0.06 4.72 -9.94
N VAL A 316 0.60 5.87 -10.11
CA VAL A 316 0.05 7.19 -9.76
C VAL A 316 -1.15 7.54 -10.65
N ALA A 317 -1.08 7.28 -11.94
CA ALA A 317 -2.19 7.53 -12.87
C ALA A 317 -3.42 6.70 -12.50
N ILE A 318 -3.24 5.40 -12.22
CA ILE A 318 -4.31 4.52 -11.76
C ILE A 318 -4.91 5.04 -10.45
N ALA A 319 -4.07 5.36 -9.46
CA ALA A 319 -4.55 5.83 -8.16
C ALA A 319 -5.32 7.15 -8.24
N ILE A 320 -4.83 8.14 -9.01
CA ILE A 320 -5.52 9.44 -9.16
C ILE A 320 -6.87 9.28 -9.87
N LEU A 321 -6.95 8.42 -10.90
CA LEU A 321 -8.20 8.20 -11.61
C LEU A 321 -9.19 7.35 -10.83
N ALA A 322 -8.70 6.40 -10.01
CA ALA A 322 -9.54 5.45 -9.31
C ALA A 322 -10.04 5.95 -7.93
N VAL A 323 -9.36 6.90 -7.29
CA VAL A 323 -9.60 7.27 -5.87
C VAL A 323 -11.03 7.74 -5.57
N ASP A 324 -11.72 8.33 -6.54
CA ASP A 324 -13.09 8.81 -6.37
C ASP A 324 -14.14 7.69 -6.49
N PHE A 325 -13.74 6.54 -7.05
CA PHE A 325 -14.64 5.42 -7.26
C PHE A 325 -14.66 4.44 -6.08
N PRO A 326 -15.81 3.82 -5.76
CA PRO A 326 -15.91 2.82 -4.68
C PRO A 326 -15.03 1.58 -4.87
N VAL A 327 -14.60 1.31 -6.11
CA VAL A 327 -13.72 0.18 -6.45
C VAL A 327 -12.31 0.36 -5.90
N PHE A 328 -11.87 1.60 -5.64
CA PHE A 328 -10.57 1.88 -5.05
C PHE A 328 -10.67 1.82 -3.52
N PRO A 329 -9.91 0.93 -2.85
CA PRO A 329 -10.02 0.74 -1.42
C PRO A 329 -9.44 1.95 -0.68
N ARG A 330 -10.21 2.52 0.25
CA ARG A 330 -9.82 3.73 0.99
C ARG A 330 -8.53 3.60 1.80
N ARG A 331 -8.08 2.39 2.12
CA ARG A 331 -6.77 2.14 2.75
C ARG A 331 -5.55 2.49 1.88
N PHE A 332 -5.73 2.60 0.56
CA PHE A 332 -4.70 3.08 -0.38
C PHE A 332 -4.84 4.57 -0.68
N ALA A 333 -5.89 5.23 -0.18
CA ALA A 333 -6.06 6.67 -0.27
C ALA A 333 -5.15 7.40 0.72
N LYS A 334 -4.94 8.69 0.49
CA LYS A 334 -4.01 9.51 1.30
C LYS A 334 -4.37 9.46 2.78
N THR A 335 -3.36 9.34 3.65
CA THR A 335 -3.59 9.35 5.11
C THR A 335 -3.91 10.76 5.61
N GLU A 336 -4.86 10.86 6.55
CA GLU A 336 -5.20 12.14 7.16
C GLU A 336 -4.25 12.51 8.29
N LYS A 337 -4.20 11.76 9.38
CA LYS A 337 -3.32 12.09 10.51
C LYS A 337 -2.06 11.23 10.55
N TYR A 338 -2.26 9.92 10.68
CA TYR A 338 -1.16 8.98 10.86
C TYR A 338 -1.36 7.70 10.05
N GLY A 339 -0.25 7.08 9.65
CA GLY A 339 -0.23 5.81 8.94
C GLY A 339 0.57 5.86 7.65
N HIS A 340 0.53 4.75 6.92
CA HIS A 340 1.16 4.58 5.62
C HIS A 340 0.10 4.24 4.58
N SER A 341 0.27 4.77 3.37
CA SER A 341 -0.63 4.49 2.25
C SER A 341 0.11 4.59 0.91
N LEU A 342 -0.47 3.96 -0.12
CA LEU A 342 0.10 3.92 -1.46
C LEU A 342 0.17 5.31 -2.09
N MET A 343 -0.87 6.13 -1.91
CA MET A 343 -0.87 7.51 -2.41
C MET A 343 0.07 8.44 -1.64
N ASP A 344 0.64 8.01 -0.52
CA ASP A 344 1.58 8.80 0.28
C ASP A 344 3.02 8.70 -0.25
N LEU A 345 3.36 7.58 -0.89
CA LEU A 345 4.69 7.36 -1.47
C LEU A 345 4.92 8.13 -2.79
N GLY A 346 3.86 8.52 -3.50
CA GLY A 346 3.98 9.10 -4.84
C GLY A 346 4.86 10.35 -4.90
N VAL A 347 4.63 11.31 -3.99
CA VAL A 347 5.37 12.58 -3.94
C VAL A 347 6.85 12.34 -3.64
N ALA A 348 7.14 11.53 -2.62
CA ALA A 348 8.49 11.14 -2.26
C ALA A 348 9.19 10.39 -3.42
N GLY A 349 8.46 9.57 -4.17
CA GLY A 349 8.96 8.84 -5.34
C GLY A 349 9.36 9.78 -6.48
N PHE A 350 8.58 10.83 -6.75
CA PHE A 350 8.95 11.86 -7.73
C PHE A 350 10.21 12.63 -7.33
N VAL A 351 10.35 12.96 -6.04
CA VAL A 351 11.54 13.64 -5.50
C VAL A 351 12.77 12.72 -5.62
N PHE A 352 12.64 11.46 -5.23
CA PHE A 352 13.68 10.42 -5.37
C PHE A 352 14.12 10.25 -6.84
N ALA A 353 13.17 10.07 -7.76
CA ALA A 353 13.46 9.93 -9.19
C ALA A 353 14.17 11.17 -9.76
N SER A 354 13.74 12.36 -9.35
CA SER A 354 14.33 13.64 -9.77
C SER A 354 15.79 13.77 -9.30
N ALA A 355 16.08 13.43 -8.05
CA ALA A 355 17.43 13.48 -7.49
C ALA A 355 18.41 12.58 -8.26
N ILE A 356 18.05 11.30 -8.44
CA ILE A 356 18.88 10.34 -9.16
C ILE A 356 19.11 10.78 -10.61
N THR A 357 18.04 11.18 -11.31
CA THR A 357 18.13 11.63 -12.70
C THR A 357 19.04 12.86 -12.84
N ASN A 358 18.94 13.81 -11.90
CA ASN A 358 19.76 15.03 -11.93
C ASN A 358 21.25 14.71 -11.74
N ARG A 359 21.62 13.75 -10.89
CA ARG A 359 23.03 13.36 -10.70
C ARG A 359 23.59 12.63 -11.92
N LEU A 360 22.84 11.67 -12.48
CA LEU A 360 23.28 10.90 -13.65
C LEU A 360 23.46 11.79 -14.89
N LYS A 361 22.61 12.81 -15.09
CA LYS A 361 22.77 13.79 -16.18
C LYS A 361 24.05 14.62 -16.09
N VAL A 362 24.50 14.95 -14.87
CA VAL A 362 25.72 15.75 -14.67
C VAL A 362 26.97 14.93 -14.95
N GLY A 363 26.96 13.62 -14.66
CA GLY A 363 28.07 12.72 -14.98
C GLY A 363 28.36 12.62 -16.49
N ASN A 364 27.31 12.60 -17.31
CA ASN A 364 27.44 12.51 -18.78
C ASN A 364 27.71 13.87 -19.47
N SER A 365 27.63 14.99 -18.74
CA SER A 365 27.78 16.34 -19.32
C SER A 365 29.24 16.83 -19.37
N TRP A 366 30.21 15.98 -19.02
CA TRP A 366 31.65 16.25 -19.15
C TRP A 366 32.20 16.01 -20.57
N GLU A 367 31.38 15.53 -21.51
CA GLU A 367 31.69 15.62 -22.94
C GLU A 367 31.24 16.98 -23.48
N GLY A 368 32.24 17.81 -23.78
CA GLY A 368 32.09 19.20 -24.21
C GLY A 368 31.26 19.38 -25.47
N LYS A 369 29.95 19.58 -25.30
CA LYS A 369 29.13 20.27 -26.29
C LYS A 369 28.72 21.64 -25.76
N THR A 370 29.47 22.64 -26.21
CA THR A 370 29.15 24.07 -26.14
C THR A 370 27.87 24.32 -26.93
N ILE A 371 26.68 24.24 -26.31
CA ILE A 371 25.41 24.41 -27.03
C ILE A 371 24.73 25.73 -26.64
N GLN A 372 24.88 26.69 -27.54
CA GLN A 372 24.10 27.91 -27.80
C GLN A 372 22.81 28.06 -26.96
N LYS A 373 22.79 29.11 -26.12
CA LYS A 373 21.71 29.45 -25.18
C LYS A 373 20.61 30.23 -25.89
N GLY A 374 19.56 29.55 -26.36
CA GLY A 374 18.34 30.18 -26.88
C GLY A 374 17.28 30.39 -25.81
N TRP A 375 16.53 31.50 -25.90
CA TRP A 375 15.41 31.88 -25.01
C TRP A 375 14.35 30.76 -24.86
N ASN A 376 14.12 29.99 -25.93
CA ASN A 376 13.25 28.80 -25.94
C ASN A 376 13.67 27.69 -24.96
N ARG A 377 14.96 27.60 -24.57
CA ARG A 377 15.42 26.64 -23.56
C ARG A 377 15.14 27.12 -22.13
N TRP A 378 15.10 28.44 -21.92
CA TRP A 378 14.80 29.05 -20.62
C TRP A 378 13.31 28.94 -20.28
N ILE A 379 12.44 29.23 -21.25
CA ILE A 379 10.98 29.04 -21.12
C ILE A 379 10.63 27.55 -20.91
N ARG A 380 11.37 26.64 -21.56
CA ARG A 380 11.23 25.18 -21.35
C ARG A 380 11.97 24.65 -20.11
N SER A 381 12.58 25.52 -19.31
CA SER A 381 13.29 25.09 -18.12
C SER A 381 12.30 24.72 -17.01
N SER A 382 12.62 23.69 -16.24
CA SER A 382 11.79 23.27 -15.09
C SER A 382 11.61 24.39 -14.05
N TYR A 383 12.49 25.40 -14.03
CA TYR A 383 12.37 26.57 -13.17
C TYR A 383 11.19 27.46 -13.51
N VAL A 384 10.78 27.50 -14.78
CA VAL A 384 9.64 28.31 -15.25
C VAL A 384 8.38 27.45 -15.32
N ILE A 385 8.48 26.22 -15.84
CA ILE A 385 7.31 25.34 -16.03
C ILE A 385 6.65 24.95 -14.70
N LEU A 386 7.43 24.58 -13.67
CA LEU A 386 6.86 24.09 -12.41
C LEU A 386 6.04 25.17 -11.69
N PRO A 387 6.56 26.40 -11.46
CA PRO A 387 5.75 27.46 -10.88
C PRO A 387 4.56 27.83 -11.76
N LEU A 388 4.71 27.85 -13.09
CA LEU A 388 3.62 28.19 -14.00
C LEU A 388 2.46 27.19 -13.93
N ILE A 389 2.74 25.89 -13.96
CA ILE A 389 1.69 24.86 -13.78
C ILE A 389 1.07 24.96 -12.38
N GLY A 390 1.88 25.27 -11.37
CA GLY A 390 1.39 25.55 -10.01
C GLY A 390 0.40 26.72 -9.98
N LEU A 391 0.73 27.84 -10.63
CA LEU A 391 -0.12 29.03 -10.74
C LEU A 391 -1.42 28.72 -11.48
N VAL A 392 -1.31 28.08 -12.65
CA VAL A 392 -2.48 27.67 -13.45
C VAL A 392 -3.42 26.80 -12.62
N ARG A 393 -2.88 25.82 -11.88
CA ARG A 393 -3.69 24.99 -10.99
C ARG A 393 -4.39 25.81 -9.91
N THR A 394 -3.67 26.68 -9.20
CA THR A 394 -4.29 27.49 -8.14
C THR A 394 -5.39 28.38 -8.69
N THR A 395 -5.15 29.07 -9.81
CA THR A 395 -6.11 29.97 -10.44
C THR A 395 -7.34 29.22 -10.94
N ILE A 396 -7.17 28.10 -11.64
CA ILE A 396 -8.29 27.31 -12.15
C ILE A 396 -9.16 26.80 -10.99
N LEU A 397 -8.55 26.24 -9.95
CA LEU A 397 -9.33 25.69 -8.84
C LEU A 397 -10.04 26.77 -8.02
N THR A 398 -9.46 27.97 -7.90
CA THR A 398 -10.15 29.12 -7.29
C THR A 398 -11.30 29.63 -8.15
N ILE A 399 -11.16 29.63 -9.48
CA ILE A 399 -12.23 30.07 -10.40
C ILE A 399 -13.39 29.07 -10.42
N LEU A 400 -13.08 27.78 -10.36
CA LEU A 400 -14.08 26.70 -10.40
C LEU A 400 -14.69 26.37 -9.03
N ASP A 401 -14.26 27.04 -7.96
CA ASP A 401 -14.62 26.75 -6.56
C ASP A 401 -14.55 25.24 -6.24
N TYR A 402 -13.50 24.59 -6.74
CA TYR A 402 -13.35 23.15 -6.62
C TYR A 402 -12.95 22.78 -5.18
N PRO A 403 -13.60 21.79 -4.53
CA PRO A 403 -13.29 21.41 -3.16
C PRO A 403 -11.87 20.86 -3.06
N GLN A 404 -10.99 21.61 -2.38
CA GLN A 404 -9.59 21.23 -2.16
C GLN A 404 -9.37 20.77 -0.73
N HIS A 405 -8.67 19.64 -0.57
CA HIS A 405 -8.19 19.21 0.73
C HIS A 405 -7.01 20.08 1.18
N VAL A 406 -7.32 21.13 1.94
CA VAL A 406 -6.34 22.08 2.49
C VAL A 406 -5.23 21.36 3.28
N THR A 407 -5.58 20.23 3.89
CA THR A 407 -4.68 19.42 4.69
C THR A 407 -3.54 18.73 3.92
N GLU A 408 -3.55 18.77 2.58
CA GLU A 408 -2.48 18.17 1.78
C GLU A 408 -1.24 19.06 1.68
N TYR A 409 -1.44 20.35 1.39
CA TYR A 409 -0.37 21.31 1.14
C TYR A 409 -0.67 22.70 1.70
N GLY A 410 -1.92 23.01 2.02
CA GLY A 410 -2.39 24.35 2.35
C GLY A 410 -3.48 24.83 1.41
N VAL A 411 -3.86 26.09 1.56
CA VAL A 411 -4.94 26.74 0.81
C VAL A 411 -4.49 27.08 -0.61
N HIS A 412 -3.29 27.62 -0.76
CA HIS A 412 -2.74 28.07 -2.04
C HIS A 412 -1.53 27.24 -2.49
N TRP A 413 -0.87 26.56 -1.56
CA TRP A 413 0.31 25.77 -1.88
C TRP A 413 -0.05 24.46 -2.59
N ASN A 414 0.84 23.98 -3.45
CA ASN A 414 0.65 22.72 -4.17
C ASN A 414 1.97 21.99 -4.41
N PHE A 415 1.86 20.74 -4.85
CA PHE A 415 3.00 19.88 -5.16
C PHE A 415 4.00 20.50 -6.17
N PHE A 416 3.53 21.25 -7.16
CA PHE A 416 4.42 21.85 -8.17
C PHE A 416 5.30 22.93 -7.56
N TYR A 417 4.78 23.72 -6.62
CA TYR A 417 5.59 24.68 -5.85
C TYR A 417 6.62 23.98 -4.97
N THR A 418 6.26 22.88 -4.29
CA THR A 418 7.22 22.07 -3.53
C THR A 418 8.36 21.58 -4.42
N LEU A 419 8.06 21.03 -5.60
CA LEU A 419 9.09 20.60 -6.57
C LEU A 419 9.94 21.77 -7.09
N ALA A 420 9.34 22.93 -7.33
CA ALA A 420 10.05 24.11 -7.79
C ALA A 420 11.07 24.58 -6.75
N VAL A 421 10.68 24.65 -5.47
CA VAL A 421 11.59 25.02 -4.37
C VAL A 421 12.72 24.01 -4.23
N ILE A 422 12.42 22.71 -4.22
CA ILE A 422 13.47 21.66 -4.19
C ILE A 422 14.44 21.83 -5.36
N LYS A 423 13.93 22.15 -6.56
CA LYS A 423 14.77 22.38 -7.73
C LYS A 423 15.64 23.63 -7.58
N VAL A 424 15.13 24.72 -7.02
CA VAL A 424 15.94 25.94 -6.78
C VAL A 424 17.04 25.64 -5.75
N VAL A 425 16.68 25.10 -4.59
CA VAL A 425 17.62 24.77 -3.50
C VAL A 425 18.70 23.80 -3.95
N SER A 426 18.31 22.73 -4.67
CA SER A 426 19.25 21.70 -5.15
C SER A 426 20.29 22.21 -6.16
N ASN A 427 20.04 23.34 -6.83
CA ASN A 427 21.03 23.96 -7.72
C ASN A 427 21.81 25.09 -7.06
N ALA A 428 21.25 25.72 -6.02
CA ALA A 428 21.96 26.73 -5.23
C ALA A 428 23.05 26.11 -4.34
N LEU A 429 22.78 24.94 -3.76
CA LEU A 429 23.72 24.29 -2.83
C LEU A 429 24.76 23.42 -3.55
N PRO A 430 25.98 23.29 -2.98
CA PRO A 430 27.06 22.51 -3.56
C PRO A 430 26.77 21.01 -3.53
N LYS A 431 27.00 20.34 -4.67
CA LYS A 431 26.74 18.91 -4.89
C LYS A 431 27.79 17.95 -4.28
N LYS A 432 28.84 18.47 -3.64
CA LYS A 432 29.97 17.67 -3.12
C LYS A 432 29.61 16.86 -1.87
N PHE A 433 28.75 17.39 -1.00
CA PHE A 433 28.45 16.79 0.30
C PHE A 433 26.94 16.51 0.48
N PRO A 434 26.34 15.63 -0.33
CA PRO A 434 24.90 15.38 -0.27
C PRO A 434 24.44 14.80 1.07
N LEU A 435 25.23 13.92 1.71
CA LEU A 435 24.91 13.38 3.03
C LEU A 435 24.88 14.46 4.13
N PHE A 436 25.79 15.43 4.08
CA PHE A 436 25.80 16.53 5.03
C PHE A 436 24.50 17.34 4.94
N TRP A 437 24.10 17.71 3.71
CA TRP A 437 22.84 18.43 3.49
C TRP A 437 21.62 17.61 3.92
N SER A 438 21.62 16.31 3.64
CA SER A 438 20.57 15.41 4.12
C SER A 438 20.48 15.41 5.65
N CYS A 439 21.61 15.25 6.35
CA CYS A 439 21.60 15.26 7.81
C CYS A 439 21.14 16.62 8.36
N LEU A 440 21.59 17.73 7.76
CA LEU A 440 21.21 19.07 8.17
C LEU A 440 19.70 19.31 8.01
N PHE A 441 19.12 19.03 6.83
CA PHE A 441 17.69 19.22 6.63
C PHE A 441 16.85 18.23 7.45
N GLY A 442 17.36 17.00 7.66
CA GLY A 442 16.69 15.99 8.47
C GLY A 442 16.63 16.37 9.94
N THR A 443 17.73 16.88 10.50
CA THR A 443 17.75 17.38 11.88
C THR A 443 16.90 18.62 12.03
N MET A 444 16.97 19.58 11.10
CA MET A 444 16.10 20.76 11.08
C MET A 444 14.62 20.39 11.05
N GLN A 445 14.25 19.40 10.22
CA GLN A 445 12.87 18.91 10.17
C GLN A 445 12.46 18.34 11.52
N GLN A 446 13.26 17.43 12.07
CA GLN A 446 12.90 16.74 13.30
C GLN A 446 12.87 17.67 14.53
N THR A 447 13.78 18.64 14.62
CA THR A 447 13.77 19.64 15.69
C THR A 447 12.54 20.54 15.60
N MET A 448 12.16 20.98 14.40
CA MET A 448 10.93 21.74 14.18
C MET A 448 9.70 20.93 14.61
N LEU A 449 9.62 19.64 14.28
CA LEU A 449 8.50 18.78 14.70
C LEU A 449 8.44 18.60 16.22
N MET A 450 9.59 18.46 16.89
CA MET A 450 9.68 18.36 18.35
C MET A 450 9.30 19.66 19.08
N GLN A 451 9.46 20.82 18.44
CA GLN A 451 9.06 22.14 18.99
C GLN A 451 7.54 22.40 18.96
N GLY A 452 6.71 21.40 18.59
CA GLY A 452 5.26 21.51 18.61
C GLY A 452 4.61 21.88 17.28
N TYR A 453 5.40 22.06 16.20
CA TYR A 453 4.85 22.30 14.86
C TYR A 453 4.04 21.11 14.35
N GLN A 454 4.38 19.88 14.75
CA GLN A 454 3.58 18.70 14.38
C GLN A 454 2.17 18.76 14.97
N SER A 455 2.04 19.08 16.26
CA SER A 455 0.73 19.22 16.91
C SER A 455 -0.06 20.39 16.34
N TRP A 456 0.61 21.52 16.02
CA TRP A 456 -0.01 22.69 15.43
C TRP A 456 -0.57 22.43 14.02
N ILE A 457 0.18 21.71 13.17
CA ILE A 457 -0.27 21.37 11.81
C ILE A 457 -1.42 20.34 11.81
N LEU A 458 -1.44 19.45 12.80
CA LEU A 458 -2.45 18.39 12.91
C LEU A 458 -3.71 18.82 13.64
N ASP A 459 -3.72 20.03 14.21
CA ASP A 459 -4.87 20.62 14.88
C ASP A 459 -5.95 21.03 13.86
N GLY A 460 -7.20 20.65 14.14
CA GLY A 460 -8.34 20.96 13.28
C GLY A 460 -8.78 22.42 13.38
N ASP A 461 -8.48 23.07 14.51
CA ASP A 461 -8.93 24.42 14.84
C ASP A 461 -7.88 25.51 14.54
N ASN A 462 -6.84 25.15 13.77
CA ASN A 462 -5.75 26.08 13.45
C ASN A 462 -6.27 27.29 12.64
N GLN A 463 -6.09 28.49 13.19
CA GLN A 463 -6.52 29.74 12.59
C GLN A 463 -5.60 30.10 11.39
N ARG A 464 -6.17 30.01 10.19
CA ARG A 464 -5.46 30.20 8.90
C ARG A 464 -5.41 31.67 8.48
N ASP A 465 -5.09 32.54 9.42
CA ASP A 465 -5.23 34.00 9.25
C ASP A 465 -4.10 34.63 8.43
N THR A 466 -2.95 33.96 8.32
CA THR A 466 -1.77 34.46 7.60
C THR A 466 -1.46 33.59 6.39
N LEU A 467 -0.79 34.16 5.38
CA LEU A 467 -0.31 33.39 4.22
C LEU A 467 0.59 32.20 4.62
N PHE A 468 1.32 32.32 5.73
CA PHE A 468 2.13 31.23 6.26
C PHE A 468 1.26 30.16 6.93
N SER A 469 0.35 30.52 7.83
CA SER A 469 -0.54 29.56 8.50
C SER A 469 -1.50 28.88 7.54
N ALA A 470 -1.94 29.56 6.48
CA ALA A 470 -2.74 28.99 5.41
C ALA A 470 -2.00 27.97 4.54
N ASN A 471 -0.67 27.99 4.51
CA ASN A 471 0.17 27.12 3.68
C ASN A 471 1.19 26.31 4.50
N ALA A 472 0.93 26.17 5.81
CA ALA A 472 1.88 25.62 6.76
C ALA A 472 2.23 24.16 6.43
N GLU A 473 1.27 23.36 5.98
CA GLU A 473 1.44 21.95 5.62
C GLU A 473 2.52 21.79 4.52
N GLY A 474 2.42 22.59 3.46
CA GLY A 474 3.35 22.57 2.33
C GLY A 474 4.72 23.15 2.67
N ILE A 475 4.76 24.20 3.50
CA ILE A 475 6.02 24.87 3.86
C ILE A 475 6.81 24.03 4.87
N CYS A 476 6.16 23.52 5.92
CA CYS A 476 6.82 22.70 6.94
C CYS A 476 7.22 21.33 6.43
N SER A 477 6.61 20.82 5.35
CA SER A 477 7.06 19.56 4.72
C SER A 477 8.26 19.73 3.79
N LEU A 478 8.65 20.96 3.41
CA LEU A 478 9.77 21.21 2.49
C LEU A 478 11.10 20.64 2.99
N MET A 479 11.45 20.79 4.26
CA MET A 479 12.72 20.28 4.78
C MET A 479 12.75 18.75 4.79
N GLY A 480 11.61 18.11 5.06
CA GLY A 480 11.45 16.66 4.90
C GLY A 480 11.71 16.19 3.45
N TYR A 481 11.12 16.87 2.45
CA TYR A 481 11.37 16.53 1.04
C TYR A 481 12.80 16.87 0.57
N LEU A 482 13.42 17.93 1.10
CA LEU A 482 14.83 18.23 0.84
C LEU A 482 15.75 17.14 1.40
N THR A 483 15.44 16.62 2.58
CA THR A 483 16.13 15.46 3.15
C THR A 483 16.04 14.25 2.22
N ILE A 484 14.83 13.90 1.75
CA ILE A 484 14.63 12.81 0.78
C ILE A 484 15.46 13.07 -0.49
N TYR A 485 15.45 14.29 -1.02
CA TYR A 485 16.19 14.65 -2.23
C TYR A 485 17.70 14.43 -2.05
N TYR A 486 18.30 14.97 -0.99
CA TYR A 486 19.76 14.88 -0.79
C TYR A 486 20.23 13.48 -0.40
N LEU A 487 19.41 12.73 0.33
CA LEU A 487 19.69 11.33 0.62
C LEU A 487 19.65 10.48 -0.65
N SER A 488 18.66 10.74 -1.52
CA SER A 488 18.56 10.13 -2.85
C SER A 488 19.73 10.53 -3.75
N ASP A 489 20.21 11.77 -3.66
CA ASP A 489 21.39 12.26 -4.39
C ASP A 489 22.69 11.59 -3.91
N ALA A 490 22.82 11.33 -2.60
CA ALA A 490 23.93 10.55 -2.04
C ALA A 490 23.90 9.10 -2.55
N LEU A 491 22.73 8.46 -2.55
CA LEU A 491 22.52 7.13 -3.12
C LEU A 491 22.83 7.12 -4.62
N ALA A 492 22.43 8.16 -5.36
CA ALA A 492 22.75 8.29 -6.77
C ALA A 492 24.25 8.42 -7.01
N CYS A 493 24.98 9.13 -6.14
CA CYS A 493 26.43 9.24 -6.20
C CYS A 493 27.09 7.86 -6.01
N PHE A 494 26.56 7.07 -5.07
CA PHE A 494 27.00 5.70 -4.86
C PHE A 494 26.73 4.81 -6.09
N ILE A 495 25.52 4.85 -6.65
CA ILE A 495 25.13 4.08 -7.84
C ILE A 495 25.95 4.52 -9.07
N SER A 496 26.24 5.81 -9.23
CA SER A 496 27.01 6.30 -10.39
C SER A 496 28.46 5.80 -10.46
N LYS A 497 29.00 5.29 -9.35
CA LYS A 497 30.36 4.74 -9.28
C LYS A 497 30.42 3.26 -9.64
N THR A 498 29.30 2.62 -9.95
CA THR A 498 29.28 1.20 -10.30
C THR A 498 29.96 0.96 -11.65
N GLY A 499 30.74 -0.12 -11.72
CA GLY A 499 31.41 -0.52 -12.96
C GLY A 499 30.43 -1.02 -14.03
N ILE A 500 30.93 -1.12 -15.26
CA ILE A 500 30.18 -1.52 -16.47
C ILE A 500 29.95 -3.04 -16.54
N ARG A 501 30.49 -3.82 -15.60
CA ARG A 501 30.38 -5.30 -15.59
C ARG A 501 29.15 -5.75 -14.80
N VAL A 502 28.52 -6.85 -15.24
CA VAL A 502 27.37 -7.46 -14.53
C VAL A 502 27.71 -7.81 -13.07
N LYS A 503 28.90 -8.36 -12.80
CA LYS A 503 29.38 -8.61 -11.42
C LYS A 503 29.27 -7.38 -10.52
N SER A 504 29.71 -6.22 -11.01
CA SER A 504 29.70 -4.95 -10.25
C SER A 504 28.28 -4.49 -9.92
N TRP A 505 27.32 -4.75 -10.81
CA TRP A 505 25.91 -4.46 -10.58
C TRP A 505 25.24 -5.42 -9.60
N ILE A 506 25.61 -6.70 -9.61
CA ILE A 506 25.16 -7.66 -8.59
C ILE A 506 25.65 -7.24 -7.20
N GLU A 507 26.94 -6.86 -7.08
CA GLU A 507 27.49 -6.35 -5.83
C GLU A 507 26.80 -5.04 -5.39
N CYS A 508 26.49 -4.15 -6.34
CA CYS A 508 25.72 -2.93 -6.06
C CYS A 508 24.32 -3.28 -5.52
N CYS A 509 23.61 -4.22 -6.14
CA CYS A 509 22.30 -4.67 -5.70
C CYS A 509 22.32 -5.18 -4.26
N TRP A 510 23.31 -6.00 -3.91
CA TRP A 510 23.47 -6.50 -2.55
C TRP A 510 23.67 -5.36 -1.55
N ARG A 511 24.49 -4.36 -1.89
CA ARG A 511 24.70 -3.18 -1.04
C ARG A 511 23.43 -2.33 -0.92
N LEU A 512 22.67 -2.13 -1.99
CA LEU A 512 21.39 -1.42 -1.96
C LEU A 512 20.36 -2.16 -1.11
N TYR A 513 20.35 -3.49 -1.14
CA TYR A 513 19.51 -4.32 -0.27
C TYR A 513 19.88 -4.12 1.20
N VAL A 514 21.17 -4.13 1.55
CA VAL A 514 21.63 -3.83 2.91
C VAL A 514 21.20 -2.43 3.34
N PHE A 515 21.28 -1.42 2.46
CA PHE A 515 20.77 -0.09 2.77
C PHE A 515 19.26 -0.05 2.98
N ALA A 516 18.48 -0.76 2.16
CA ALA A 516 17.03 -0.87 2.34
C ALA A 516 16.69 -1.48 3.71
N LEU A 517 17.40 -2.53 4.12
CA LEU A 517 17.25 -3.18 5.43
C LEU A 517 17.60 -2.22 6.58
N LEU A 518 18.69 -1.47 6.45
CA LEU A 518 19.07 -0.46 7.43
C LEU A 518 18.01 0.65 7.55
N PHE A 519 17.47 1.15 6.44
CA PHE A 519 16.40 2.16 6.48
C PHE A 519 15.11 1.62 7.10
N TYR A 520 14.78 0.35 6.89
CA TYR A 520 13.65 -0.29 7.55
C TYR A 520 13.85 -0.43 9.06
N LEU A 521 15.07 -0.81 9.51
CA LEU A 521 15.39 -0.81 10.94
C LEU A 521 15.35 0.60 11.54
N MET A 522 15.82 1.60 10.79
CA MET A 522 15.72 3.00 11.19
C MET A 522 14.27 3.48 11.27
N GLN A 523 13.39 3.02 10.38
CA GLN A 523 11.95 3.30 10.45
C GLN A 523 11.37 2.75 11.76
N LEU A 524 11.60 1.48 12.08
CA LEU A 524 11.09 0.87 13.32
C LEU A 524 11.60 1.63 14.56
N GLY A 525 12.88 2.01 14.56
CA GLY A 525 13.45 2.84 15.61
C GLY A 525 12.84 4.24 15.69
N ALA A 526 12.58 4.87 14.54
CA ALA A 526 11.95 6.20 14.46
C ALA A 526 10.49 6.16 14.93
N GLU A 527 9.73 5.11 14.58
CA GLU A 527 8.35 4.95 15.06
C GLU A 527 8.31 4.74 16.57
N TYR A 528 9.26 3.99 17.12
CA TYR A 528 9.38 3.78 18.56
C TYR A 528 9.79 5.06 19.31
N ALA A 529 10.76 5.82 18.78
CA ALA A 529 11.33 6.97 19.47
C ALA A 529 10.59 8.30 19.23
N LEU A 530 10.09 8.52 18.02
CA LEU A 530 9.55 9.81 17.53
C LEU A 530 8.04 9.75 17.25
N GLY A 531 7.44 8.56 17.34
CA GLY A 531 6.01 8.35 17.16
C GLY A 531 5.59 7.95 15.74
N PRO A 532 4.27 7.85 15.50
CA PRO A 532 3.72 7.25 14.29
C PRO A 532 4.05 8.04 13.02
N PRO A 533 4.08 7.38 11.85
CA PRO A 533 4.33 8.01 10.56
C PRO A 533 3.26 9.05 10.22
N CYS A 534 3.67 10.24 9.80
CA CYS A 534 2.78 11.32 9.37
C CYS A 534 3.26 11.91 8.04
N ARG A 535 2.47 11.69 6.99
CA ARG A 535 2.73 12.20 5.63
C ARG A 535 2.77 13.73 5.58
N ARG A 536 1.83 14.41 6.24
CA ARG A 536 1.62 15.86 6.07
C ARG A 536 2.85 16.67 6.47
N VAL A 537 3.57 16.17 7.47
CA VAL A 537 4.79 16.80 7.97
C VAL A 537 6.07 16.10 7.51
N VAL A 538 5.97 14.95 6.83
CA VAL A 538 7.13 14.16 6.37
C VAL A 538 8.12 13.92 7.51
N ASN A 539 7.65 13.27 8.58
CA ASN A 539 8.51 12.93 9.72
C ASN A 539 9.53 11.84 9.39
N MET A 540 10.49 11.62 10.29
CA MET A 540 11.60 10.68 10.06
C MET A 540 11.12 9.25 9.76
N SER A 541 10.01 8.82 10.36
CA SER A 541 9.38 7.51 10.12
C SER A 541 8.89 7.38 8.67
N VAL A 542 8.21 8.39 8.12
CA VAL A 542 7.79 8.39 6.71
C VAL A 542 8.98 8.45 5.76
N LEU A 543 9.99 9.25 6.11
CA LEU A 543 11.20 9.40 5.29
C LEU A 543 11.94 8.07 5.12
N THR A 544 12.20 7.39 6.24
CA THR A 544 12.92 6.11 6.27
C THR A 544 12.12 5.00 5.62
N PHE A 545 10.81 4.95 5.84
CA PHE A 545 9.89 4.03 5.16
C PHE A 545 9.92 4.21 3.64
N ALA A 546 9.76 5.44 3.15
CA ALA A 546 9.74 5.73 1.71
C ALA A 546 11.06 5.33 1.03
N LEU A 547 12.20 5.62 1.66
CA LEU A 547 13.51 5.24 1.13
C LEU A 547 13.75 3.73 1.14
N ALA A 548 13.33 3.04 2.20
CA ALA A 548 13.38 1.57 2.25
C ALA A 548 12.55 0.97 1.09
N GLY A 549 11.35 1.49 0.85
CA GLY A 549 10.49 1.12 -0.28
C GLY A 549 11.19 1.35 -1.63
N PHE A 550 11.64 2.58 -1.90
CA PHE A 550 12.28 2.89 -3.19
C PHE A 550 13.54 2.07 -3.46
N LEU A 551 14.38 1.81 -2.44
CA LEU A 551 15.56 0.97 -2.58
C LEU A 551 15.21 -0.50 -2.83
N SER A 552 14.22 -1.02 -2.13
CA SER A 552 13.70 -2.38 -2.37
C SER A 552 13.19 -2.52 -3.80
N VAL A 553 12.52 -1.48 -4.31
CA VAL A 553 12.07 -1.40 -5.69
C VAL A 553 13.23 -1.34 -6.70
N GLN A 554 14.31 -0.61 -6.38
CA GLN A 554 15.49 -0.59 -7.25
C GLN A 554 16.12 -1.98 -7.39
N LEU A 555 16.12 -2.80 -6.34
CA LEU A 555 16.60 -4.19 -6.40
C LEU A 555 15.86 -4.97 -7.50
N PHE A 556 14.52 -4.96 -7.48
CA PHE A 556 13.72 -5.65 -8.50
C PHE A 556 13.89 -5.05 -9.89
N SER A 557 14.08 -3.73 -9.99
CA SER A 557 14.29 -3.05 -11.28
C SER A 557 15.62 -3.43 -11.93
N VAL A 558 16.67 -3.64 -11.13
CA VAL A 558 17.97 -4.12 -11.64
C VAL A 558 17.88 -5.61 -12.01
N VAL A 559 17.16 -6.43 -11.24
CA VAL A 559 16.90 -7.83 -11.63
C VAL A 559 16.10 -7.91 -12.93
N ALA A 560 15.05 -7.09 -13.07
CA ALA A 560 14.26 -6.99 -14.30
C ALA A 560 15.11 -6.52 -15.49
N TRP A 561 16.04 -5.60 -15.25
CA TRP A 561 16.97 -5.14 -16.26
C TRP A 561 17.98 -6.24 -16.65
N ALA A 562 18.54 -6.98 -15.68
CA ALA A 562 19.40 -8.12 -15.94
C ALA A 562 18.69 -9.23 -16.75
N ALA A 563 17.39 -9.40 -16.54
CA ALA A 563 16.56 -10.34 -17.31
C ALA A 563 16.41 -9.97 -18.80
N ASN A 564 16.66 -8.71 -19.19
CA ASN A 564 16.65 -8.28 -20.59
C ASN A 564 17.98 -8.54 -21.32
N VAL A 565 19.03 -8.95 -20.62
CA VAL A 565 20.30 -9.29 -21.27
C VAL A 565 20.03 -10.51 -22.17
N PRO A 566 20.29 -10.42 -23.49
CA PRO A 566 19.86 -11.44 -24.43
C PRO A 566 20.32 -12.82 -23.98
N HIS A 567 19.34 -13.72 -23.85
CA HIS A 567 19.54 -15.14 -23.58
C HIS A 567 20.57 -15.69 -24.57
N PHE A 568 21.41 -16.57 -24.04
CA PHE A 568 22.66 -17.04 -24.60
C PHE A 568 22.54 -17.57 -26.04
N CYS A 569 22.75 -16.70 -27.03
CA CYS A 569 23.31 -17.11 -28.31
C CYS A 569 24.79 -16.77 -28.29
N VAL A 570 25.62 -17.77 -27.97
CA VAL A 570 27.02 -17.76 -28.40
C VAL A 570 26.99 -17.99 -29.90
N GLY A 571 27.39 -16.98 -30.67
CA GLY A 571 27.72 -17.05 -32.09
C GLY A 571 26.92 -18.03 -32.95
N ARG A 572 25.80 -17.57 -33.52
CA ARG A 572 25.60 -17.84 -34.95
C ARG A 572 26.00 -16.59 -35.69
N SER A 573 26.94 -16.77 -36.59
CA SER A 573 27.24 -15.84 -37.68
C SER A 573 25.97 -15.13 -38.12
N ILE A 574 26.07 -13.81 -38.17
CA ILE A 574 25.18 -12.97 -38.97
C ILE A 574 25.46 -13.37 -40.42
N SER A 575 24.85 -14.46 -40.85
CA SER A 575 24.77 -14.89 -42.24
C SER A 575 23.30 -14.99 -42.59
N PHE A 576 22.63 -13.84 -42.58
CA PHE A 576 21.40 -13.64 -43.34
C PHE A 576 21.45 -12.25 -43.96
N SER A 577 21.99 -12.24 -45.18
CA SER A 577 21.67 -11.37 -46.31
C SER A 577 21.35 -9.89 -46.02
N PHE A 578 22.36 -9.04 -46.25
CA PHE A 578 22.14 -7.73 -46.86
C PHE A 578 23.09 -7.62 -48.05
N SER A 579 22.61 -8.08 -49.21
CA SER A 579 23.04 -7.51 -50.50
C SER A 579 22.43 -6.10 -50.61
N CYS A 580 23.23 -5.18 -51.15
CA CYS A 580 22.92 -3.77 -51.46
C CYS A 580 22.85 -2.80 -50.27
N LEU A 581 23.96 -2.08 -50.03
CA LEU A 581 24.13 -0.65 -50.34
C LEU A 581 25.31 -0.10 -49.53
N PHE A 582 26.46 0.07 -50.21
CA PHE A 582 27.36 1.24 -50.21
C PHE A 582 28.73 0.77 -50.73
N GLU A 583 28.92 0.93 -52.04
CA GLU A 583 30.19 1.36 -52.63
C GLU A 583 30.65 2.68 -51.99
N CYS A 584 31.94 3.00 -52.18
CA CYS A 584 32.75 4.12 -51.65
C CYS A 584 33.47 3.74 -50.33
N GLU A 585 34.80 3.66 -50.23
CA GLU A 585 35.91 4.14 -51.05
C GLU A 585 37.12 3.22 -50.86
N GLU A 586 37.76 2.85 -51.97
CA GLU A 586 39.19 2.59 -52.00
C GLU A 586 39.92 3.87 -51.53
N HIS A 587 40.87 3.75 -50.60
CA HIS A 587 42.20 4.37 -50.74
C HIS A 587 43.10 4.07 -49.54
N SER A 588 44.32 3.60 -49.86
CA SER A 588 45.60 3.72 -49.12
C SER A 588 45.64 3.21 -47.67
N SER A 589 46.52 2.31 -47.26
CA SER A 589 47.87 1.93 -47.73
C SER A 589 48.31 0.68 -47.00
#